data_AF-A0A354HVF8-F1
#
_entry.id   AF-A0A354HVF8-F1
#
_cell.length_a   1.000
_cell.length_b   1.000
_cell.length_c   1.000
_cell.angle_alpha   90.00
_cell.angle_beta   90.00
_cell.angle_gamma   90.00
#
_symmetry.space_group_name_H-M   'P 1'
#
loop_
_entity.id
_entity.type
_entity.pdbx_description
1 polymer ?
#
loop_
_entity_poly.entity_id
_entity_poly.type
_entity_poly.pdbx_seq_one_letter_code
_entity_poly.pdbx_strand_id
1 'polypeptide(L)' 'RRCEYCQPCPSGLKIPAMFLFEGYYTRYNLKEWALERYAALPVKASDCSQCGLCESRCPYELPIREMLKQTAATLEK' A
#
# COMPACT_ATOMS: atom_id res chain seq x y z
N ARG A 1 0.18 -1.36 8.95
CA ARG A 1 -1.04 -2.07 9.43
C ARG A 1 -1.00 -3.47 8.83
N ARG A 2 -1.22 -4.55 9.60
CA ARG A 2 -1.04 -5.95 9.14
C ARG A 2 -2.29 -6.82 9.34
N CYS A 3 -3.48 -6.22 9.24
CA CYS A 3 -4.74 -6.91 9.50
C CYS A 3 -5.23 -7.76 8.31
N GLU A 4 -4.69 -7.51 7.12
CA GLU A 4 -4.92 -8.29 5.88
C GLU A 4 -6.37 -8.38 5.36
N TYR A 5 -7.35 -7.75 6.01
CA TYR A 5 -8.76 -7.72 5.57
C TYR A 5 -9.00 -7.19 4.15
N CYS A 6 -8.12 -6.33 3.66
CA CYS A 6 -8.22 -5.78 2.31
C CYS A 6 -7.81 -6.79 1.21
N GLN A 7 -7.27 -7.95 1.56
CA GLN A 7 -6.92 -9.03 0.64
C GLN A 7 -8.10 -10.00 0.40
N PRO A 8 -8.16 -10.67 -0.77
CA PRO A 8 -7.27 -10.54 -1.92
C PRO A 8 -7.64 -9.34 -2.82
N CYS A 9 -6.64 -8.59 -3.29
CA CYS A 9 -6.86 -7.54 -4.29
C CYS A 9 -6.88 -8.14 -5.70
N PRO A 10 -7.88 -7.82 -6.56
CA PRO A 10 -7.93 -8.34 -7.93
C PRO A 10 -6.75 -7.88 -8.80
N SER A 11 -6.18 -6.70 -8.50
CA SER A 11 -4.97 -6.20 -9.16
C SER A 11 -3.67 -6.84 -8.63
N GLY A 12 -3.74 -7.79 -7.69
CA GLY A 12 -2.54 -8.42 -7.11
C GLY A 12 -1.76 -7.53 -6.13
N LEU A 13 -2.31 -6.39 -5.73
CA LEU A 13 -1.67 -5.45 -4.81
C LEU A 13 -1.53 -6.05 -3.42
N LYS A 14 -0.30 -6.05 -2.88
CA LYS A 14 -0.04 -6.37 -1.47
C LYS A 14 -0.25 -5.13 -0.58
N ILE A 15 -1.49 -4.67 -0.47
CA ILE A 15 -1.89 -3.45 0.26
C ILE A 15 -1.26 -3.36 1.67
N PRO A 16 -1.30 -4.40 2.52
CA PRO A 16 -0.69 -4.33 3.86
C PRO A 16 0.83 -4.08 3.83
N ALA A 17 1.53 -4.67 2.86
CA ALA A 17 2.97 -4.52 2.69
C ALA A 17 3.32 -3.11 2.17
N MET A 18 2.54 -2.57 1.23
CA MET A 18 2.73 -1.21 0.72
C MET A 18 2.63 -0.16 1.84
N PHE A 19 1.60 -0.26 2.69
CA PHE A 19 1.46 0.62 3.86
C PHE A 19 2.53 0.38 4.93
N LEU A 20 3.09 -0.81 4.99
CA LEU A 20 4.21 -1.09 5.89
C LEU A 20 5.46 -0.35 5.38
N PHE A 21 5.75 -0.41 4.08
CA PHE A 21 6.89 0.29 3.48
C PHE A 21 6.73 1.81 3.56
N GLU A 22 5.52 2.34 3.31
CA GLU A 22 5.24 3.77 3.52
C GLU A 22 5.53 4.18 4.97
N GLY A 23 5.05 3.39 5.95
CA GLY A 23 5.34 3.64 7.35
C GLY A 23 6.83 3.60 7.70
N TYR A 24 7.61 2.70 7.09
CA TYR A 24 9.06 2.66 7.25
C TYR A 24 9.75 3.90 6.66
N TYR A 25 9.26 4.36 5.51
CA TYR A 25 9.76 5.56 4.85
C TYR A 25 9.46 6.83 5.67
N THR A 26 8.25 6.96 6.21
CA THR A 26 7.81 8.20 6.89
C THR A 26 8.14 8.24 8.38
N ARG A 27 8.06 7.12 9.10
CA ARG A 27 8.16 7.09 10.58
C ARG A 27 9.47 6.53 11.13
N TYR A 28 10.11 5.61 10.41
CA TYR A 28 11.26 4.87 10.95
C TYR A 28 12.61 5.32 10.36
N ASN A 29 12.63 6.39 9.57
CA ASN A 29 13.82 6.89 8.86
C ASN A 29 14.56 5.83 8.02
N LEU A 30 13.85 4.76 7.63
CA LEU A 30 14.35 3.64 6.83
C LEU A 30 13.96 3.84 5.36
N LYS A 31 14.22 5.03 4.82
CA LYS A 31 13.76 5.45 3.49
C LYS A 31 14.30 4.57 2.38
N GLU A 32 15.62 4.43 2.30
CA GLU A 32 16.29 3.63 1.27
C GLU A 32 15.85 2.16 1.32
N TRP A 33 15.78 1.59 2.53
CA TRP A 33 15.32 0.22 2.72
C TRP A 33 13.85 0.06 2.28
N ALA A 34 12.98 1.00 2.63
CA ALA A 34 11.58 0.96 2.21
C ALA A 34 11.43 1.05 0.68
N LEU A 35 12.21 1.94 0.03
CA LEU A 35 12.22 2.10 -1.42
C LEU A 35 12.73 0.84 -2.12
N GLU A 36 13.83 0.25 -1.65
CA GLU A 36 14.38 -0.99 -2.22
C GLU A 36 13.38 -2.15 -2.13
N ARG A 37 12.76 -2.34 -0.95
CA ARG A 37 11.75 -3.39 -0.75
C ARG A 37 10.49 -3.14 -1.56
N TYR A 38 10.08 -1.88 -1.72
CA TYR A 38 8.96 -1.52 -2.56
C TYR A 38 9.29 -1.74 -4.05
N ALA A 39 10.50 -1.40 -4.49
CA ALA A 39 10.98 -1.61 -5.86
C ALA A 39 11.02 -3.10 -6.23
N ALA A 40 11.29 -3.99 -5.27
CA ALA A 40 11.25 -5.44 -5.46
C ALA A 40 9.83 -6.03 -5.61
N LEU A 41 8.76 -5.28 -5.33
CA LEU A 41 7.40 -5.77 -5.53
C LEU A 41 7.06 -5.88 -7.03
N PRO A 42 6.39 -6.96 -7.48
CA PRO A 42 6.00 -7.11 -8.88
C PRO A 42 4.87 -6.16 -9.30
N VAL A 43 4.06 -5.71 -8.35
CA VAL A 43 2.93 -4.80 -8.57
C VAL A 43 3.10 -3.59 -7.65
N LYS A 44 2.92 -2.38 -8.19
CA LYS A 44 3.08 -1.11 -7.45
C LYS A 44 1.73 -0.55 -7.03
N ALA A 45 1.72 0.33 -6.04
CA ALA A 45 0.52 1.04 -5.61
C ALA A 45 -0.10 1.86 -6.75
N SER A 46 0.70 2.33 -7.71
CA SER A 46 0.22 2.95 -8.96
C SER A 46 -0.66 2.03 -9.83
N ASP A 47 -0.53 0.70 -9.74
CA ASP A 47 -1.38 -0.26 -10.48
C ASP A 47 -2.79 -0.41 -9.87
N CYS A 48 -3.14 0.40 -8.88
CA CYS A 48 -4.47 0.40 -8.27
C CYS A 48 -5.54 0.88 -9.26
N SER A 49 -6.45 -0.03 -9.63
CA SER A 49 -7.63 0.27 -10.46
C SER A 49 -8.74 1.05 -9.73
N GLN A 50 -8.49 1.46 -8.48
CA GLN A 50 -9.44 2.16 -7.61
C GLN A 50 -10.83 1.47 -7.48
N CYS A 51 -10.87 0.15 -7.61
CA CYS A 51 -12.11 -0.66 -7.57
C CYS A 51 -12.92 -0.56 -6.27
N GLY A 52 -12.32 -0.13 -5.16
CA GLY A 52 -13.01 0.08 -3.88
C GLY A 52 -13.29 -1.19 -3.06
N LEU A 53 -13.04 -2.40 -3.59
CA LEU A 53 -13.28 -3.66 -2.86
C LEU A 53 -12.55 -3.74 -1.51
N CYS A 54 -11.35 -3.18 -1.44
CA CYS A 54 -10.55 -3.19 -0.21
C CYS A 54 -11.23 -2.40 0.93
N GLU A 55 -11.93 -1.31 0.60
CA GLU A 55 -12.61 -0.45 1.57
C GLU A 55 -13.89 -1.13 2.08
N SER A 56 -14.67 -1.76 1.19
CA SER A 56 -15.85 -2.53 1.58
C SER A 56 -15.54 -3.71 2.51
N ARG A 57 -14.32 -4.26 2.44
CA ARG A 57 -13.86 -5.33 3.35
C ARG A 57 -13.28 -4.80 4.66
N CYS A 58 -12.98 -3.50 4.74
CA CYS A 58 -12.36 -2.93 5.90
C CYS A 58 -13.43 -2.64 6.97
N PRO A 59 -13.39 -3.27 8.15
CA PRO A 59 -14.38 -3.01 9.21
C PRO A 59 -14.27 -1.60 9.80
N TYR A 60 -13.22 -0.87 9.45
CA TYR A 60 -12.93 0.49 9.92
C TYR A 60 -13.17 1.55 8.84
N GLU A 61 -13.71 1.17 7.68
CA GLU A 61 -14.06 2.08 6.57
C GLU A 61 -12.92 3.03 6.19
N LEU A 62 -11.68 2.52 6.22
CA LEU A 62 -10.51 3.33 5.92
C LEU A 62 -10.49 3.69 4.42
N PRO A 63 -10.05 4.92 4.06
CA PRO A 63 -9.92 5.35 2.67
C PRO A 63 -8.67 4.74 2.01
N ILE A 64 -8.65 3.42 1.86
CA ILE A 64 -7.50 2.64 1.35
C ILE A 64 -7.09 3.12 -0.04
N ARG A 65 -8.02 3.54 -0.89
CA ARG A 65 -7.70 4.04 -2.24
C ARG A 65 -6.85 5.30 -2.20
N GLU A 66 -7.23 6.26 -1.38
CA GLU A 66 -6.47 7.51 -1.21
C GLU A 66 -5.13 7.25 -0.54
N MET A 67 -5.09 6.37 0.46
CA MET A 67 -3.83 5.98 1.10
C MET A 67 -2.86 5.29 0.12
N LEU A 68 -3.36 4.45 -0.79
CA LEU A 68 -2.55 3.81 -1.83
C LEU A 68 -1.98 4.85 -2.79
N LYS A 69 -2.78 5.85 -3.19
CA LYS A 69 -2.32 6.96 -4.02
C LYS A 69 -1.20 7.77 -3.35
N GLN A 70 -1.33 8.04 -2.06
CA GLN A 70 -0.28 8.68 -1.27
C GLN A 70 0.97 7.80 -1.15
N THR A 71 0.78 6.49 -0.99
CA THR A 71 1.88 5.52 -0.92
C THR A 71 2.68 5.51 -2.24
N ALA A 72 1.99 5.47 -3.38
CA ALA A 72 2.61 5.57 -4.70
C ALA A 72 3.42 6.88 -4.82
N ALA A 73 2.80 8.02 -4.52
CA ALA A 73 3.47 9.32 -4.57
C ALA A 73 4.66 9.46 -3.61
N THR A 74 4.76 8.63 -2.57
CA THR A 74 5.84 8.66 -1.57
C THR A 74 6.98 7.72 -1.93
N LEU A 75 6.65 6.50 -2.40
CA LEU A 75 7.59 5.42 -2.64
C LEU A 75 8.04 5.29 -4.11
N GLU A 76 7.36 5.93 -5.06
CA GLU A 76 7.69 5.93 -6.49
C GLU A 76 8.29 7.27 -6.95
N LYS A 77 8.99 7.96 -6.04
CA LYS A 77 9.72 9.20 -6.35
C LYS A 77 11.07 8.95 -6.99
#